data_AF-A0A7U4TJF9-F1
#
_entry.id   AF-A0A7U4TJF9-F1
#
_cell.length_a   1.000
_cell.length_b   1.000
_cell.length_c   1.000
_cell.angle_alpha   90.00
_cell.angle_beta   90.00
_cell.angle_gamma   90.00
#
_symmetry.space_group_name_H-M   'P 1'
#
loop_
_entity.id
_entity.type
_entity.pdbx_description
1 polymer ?
#
loop_
_entity_poly.entity_id
_entity_poly.type
_entity_poly.pdbx_seq_one_letter_code
_entity_poly.pdbx_strand_id
1 'polypeptide(L)'
;MATNRSDGNNQAKVPVKNSGKPAKPNKPIAPIRQRLMLTWLVWLIYRLFGLPIFISALNPSSPDIIGGIAWQALWLVPAFILTPWVMRGRSPYALLVGSMFTLVYLGASGVVLFTRAYGSSSAEIAVYLIDFILLLTINVWLFILLKRLPSMNNVVKQPR
;
A
#
# COMPACT_ATOMS: atom_id res chain seq x y z
N MET A 1 -27.87 73.46 25.62
CA MET A 1 -27.75 73.22 24.16
C MET A 1 -28.20 71.79 23.92
N ALA A 2 -29.42 71.60 23.43
CA ALA A 2 -30.03 70.29 23.20
C ALA A 2 -30.73 70.33 21.83
N THR A 3 -30.45 69.35 20.98
CA THR A 3 -31.26 69.05 19.78
C THR A 3 -31.26 67.55 19.49
N ASN A 4 -32.47 67.00 19.39
CA ASN A 4 -32.86 65.66 18.93
C ASN A 4 -32.63 65.46 17.42
N ARG A 5 -32.34 64.21 17.00
CA ARG A 5 -32.74 63.52 15.74
C ARG A 5 -31.97 62.20 15.63
N SER A 6 -32.42 61.09 15.06
CA SER A 6 -33.70 60.48 14.69
C SER A 6 -33.31 59.12 14.08
N ASP A 7 -34.09 58.09 14.36
CA ASP A 7 -33.92 56.74 13.80
C ASP A 7 -33.96 56.73 12.26
N GLY A 8 -33.11 55.89 11.67
CA GLY A 8 -32.99 55.71 10.22
C GLY A 8 -32.45 54.33 9.86
N ASN A 9 -33.35 53.35 9.88
CA ASN A 9 -33.23 52.01 9.29
C ASN A 9 -32.56 52.06 7.90
N ASN A 10 -31.46 51.34 7.70
CA ASN A 10 -31.06 50.85 6.38
C ASN A 10 -30.24 49.56 6.50
N GLN A 11 -30.93 48.46 6.17
CA GLN A 11 -30.34 47.17 5.87
C GLN A 11 -29.35 47.31 4.71
N ALA A 12 -28.07 47.12 4.98
CA ALA A 12 -27.10 46.73 3.96
C ALA A 12 -26.67 45.29 4.26
N LYS A 13 -27.39 44.33 3.64
CA LYS A 13 -26.95 42.95 3.47
C LYS A 13 -25.55 42.96 2.85
N VAL A 14 -24.52 42.72 3.64
CA VAL A 14 -23.21 42.36 3.10
C VAL A 14 -23.18 40.83 2.97
N PRO A 15 -22.94 40.28 1.77
CA PRO A 15 -23.11 38.86 1.53
C PRO A 15 -22.03 38.10 2.30
N VAL A 16 -22.47 37.19 3.17
CA VAL A 16 -21.65 36.14 3.76
C VAL A 16 -21.01 35.38 2.60
N LYS A 17 -19.74 35.67 2.34
CA LYS A 17 -18.94 35.03 1.30
C LYS A 17 -18.79 33.57 1.66
N ASN A 18 -19.70 32.78 1.08
CA ASN A 18 -19.67 31.36 0.80
C ASN A 18 -18.56 30.58 1.52
N SER A 19 -18.99 29.94 2.61
CA SER A 19 -18.73 28.52 2.85
C SER A 19 -17.39 28.04 2.31
N GLY A 20 -16.36 28.16 3.16
CA GLY A 20 -15.23 27.26 3.08
C GLY A 20 -15.78 25.84 2.95
N LYS A 21 -15.64 25.25 1.77
CA LYS A 21 -15.98 23.85 1.51
C LYS A 21 -15.37 23.07 2.67
N PRO A 22 -16.16 22.36 3.49
CA PRO A 22 -15.59 21.57 4.56
C PRO A 22 -14.61 20.62 3.89
N ALA A 23 -13.33 20.74 4.26
CA ALA A 23 -12.30 19.82 3.83
C ALA A 23 -12.87 18.42 4.07
N LYS A 24 -13.15 17.71 2.96
CA LYS A 24 -13.81 16.40 3.00
C LYS A 24 -13.14 15.59 4.12
N PRO A 25 -13.90 14.99 5.05
CA PRO A 25 -13.32 14.27 6.17
C PRO A 25 -12.33 13.28 5.60
N ASN A 26 -11.06 13.54 5.85
CA ASN A 26 -9.96 12.80 5.26
C ASN A 26 -10.09 11.39 5.84
N LYS A 27 -10.70 10.46 5.08
CA LYS A 27 -10.98 9.11 5.56
C LYS A 27 -9.70 8.60 6.21
N PRO A 28 -9.73 8.11 7.46
CA PRO A 28 -8.52 7.86 8.23
C PRO A 28 -7.60 6.95 7.39
N ILE A 29 -6.45 7.50 7.01
CA ILE A 29 -5.43 6.83 6.19
C ILE A 29 -4.66 5.81 7.05
N ALA A 30 -4.62 6.07 8.38
CA ALA A 30 -3.96 5.25 9.39
C ALA A 30 -4.34 3.75 9.37
N PRO A 31 -5.62 3.33 9.38
CA PRO A 31 -5.98 1.91 9.42
C PRO A 31 -5.54 1.14 8.16
N ILE A 32 -5.58 1.77 6.99
CA ILE A 32 -5.20 1.12 5.73
C ILE A 32 -3.69 0.98 5.64
N ARG A 33 -2.95 2.00 6.08
CA ARG A 33 -1.49 1.93 6.20
C ARG A 33 -1.04 0.84 7.17
N GLN A 34 -1.73 0.70 8.31
CA GLN A 34 -1.41 -0.35 9.28
C GLN A 34 -1.67 -1.74 8.72
N ARG A 35 -2.78 -1.93 8.00
CA ARG A 35 -3.07 -3.19 7.28
C ARG A 35 -2.00 -3.50 6.23
N LEU A 36 -1.64 -2.51 5.40
CA LEU A 36 -0.57 -2.66 4.40
C LEU A 36 0.75 -3.09 5.06
N MET A 37 1.15 -2.39 6.13
CA MET A 37 2.39 -2.67 6.85
C MET A 37 2.38 -4.09 7.44
N LEU A 38 1.27 -4.51 8.03
CA LEU A 38 1.13 -5.84 8.59
C LEU A 38 1.18 -6.91 7.50
N THR A 39 0.44 -6.73 6.40
CA THR A 39 0.48 -7.67 5.26
C THR A 39 1.86 -7.73 4.61
N TRP A 40 2.57 -6.60 4.51
CA TRP A 40 3.93 -6.53 3.99
C TRP A 40 4.89 -7.33 4.86
N LEU A 41 4.82 -7.15 6.18
CA LEU A 41 5.69 -7.83 7.13
C LEU A 41 5.41 -9.34 7.15
N VAL A 42 4.14 -9.74 7.16
CA VAL A 42 3.74 -11.14 7.05
C VAL A 42 4.28 -11.75 5.75
N TRP A 43 4.18 -11.05 4.62
CA TRP A 43 4.74 -11.51 3.35
C TRP A 43 6.26 -11.65 3.39
N LEU A 44 6.99 -10.69 3.95
CA LEU A 44 8.45 -10.78 4.09
C LEU A 44 8.87 -11.99 4.92
N ILE A 45 8.24 -12.21 6.08
CA ILE A 45 8.53 -13.36 6.94
C ILE A 45 8.19 -14.66 6.23
N TYR A 46 7.02 -14.71 5.58
CA TYR A 46 6.58 -15.89 4.85
C TYR A 46 7.54 -16.21 3.70
N ARG A 47 7.96 -15.22 2.92
CA ARG A 47 8.88 -15.42 1.80
C ARG A 47 10.26 -15.87 2.25
N LEU A 48 10.79 -15.24 3.31
CA LEU A 48 12.14 -15.51 3.79
C LEU A 48 12.26 -16.84 4.53
N PHE A 49 11.30 -17.16 5.39
CA PHE A 49 11.35 -18.35 6.26
C PHE A 49 10.27 -19.36 5.90
N GLY A 50 9.03 -18.92 5.77
CA GLY A 50 7.89 -19.80 5.52
C GLY A 50 8.10 -20.66 4.27
N LEU A 51 8.40 -20.04 3.14
CA LEU A 51 8.52 -20.69 1.84
C LEU A 51 9.60 -21.80 1.84
N PRO A 52 10.87 -21.54 2.20
CA PRO A 52 11.89 -22.59 2.24
C PRO A 52 11.59 -23.67 3.29
N ILE A 53 11.03 -23.31 4.46
CA ILE A 53 10.68 -24.28 5.50
C ILE A 53 9.53 -25.19 5.05
N PHE A 54 8.44 -24.62 4.53
CA PHE A 54 7.29 -25.40 4.06
C PHE A 54 7.65 -26.28 2.86
N ILE A 55 8.43 -25.78 1.90
CA ILE A 55 8.89 -26.60 0.78
C ILE A 55 9.80 -27.72 1.26
N SER A 56 10.75 -27.46 2.16
CA SER A 56 11.62 -28.51 2.69
C SER A 56 10.87 -29.56 3.52
N ALA A 57 9.84 -29.16 4.27
CA ALA A 57 9.05 -30.07 5.10
C ALA A 57 8.06 -30.91 4.29
N LEU A 58 7.52 -30.34 3.20
CA LEU A 58 6.49 -30.99 2.37
C LEU A 58 7.08 -31.78 1.20
N ASN A 59 8.35 -31.57 0.86
CA ASN A 59 9.01 -32.27 -0.22
C ASN A 59 9.88 -33.42 0.32
N PRO A 60 9.69 -34.67 -0.17
CA PRO A 60 10.43 -35.84 0.31
C PRO A 60 11.93 -35.80 0.01
N SER A 61 12.36 -34.92 -0.91
CA SER A 61 13.78 -34.72 -1.21
C SER A 61 14.49 -33.85 -0.17
N SER A 62 13.73 -33.23 0.76
CA SER A 62 14.22 -32.33 1.82
C SER A 62 15.35 -31.40 1.37
N PRO A 63 15.07 -30.51 0.39
CA PRO A 63 16.07 -29.58 -0.13
C PRO A 63 16.67 -28.72 0.98
N ASP A 64 17.95 -28.35 0.83
CA ASP A 64 18.66 -27.57 1.84
C ASP A 64 17.94 -26.24 2.15
N ILE A 65 17.50 -26.13 3.40
CA ILE A 65 16.78 -24.98 3.93
C ILE A 65 17.69 -23.75 3.92
N ILE A 66 18.98 -23.92 4.21
CA ILE A 66 19.93 -22.80 4.33
C ILE A 66 20.16 -22.17 2.96
N GLY A 67 20.42 -22.98 1.92
CA GLY A 67 20.47 -22.53 0.53
C GLY A 67 19.17 -21.87 0.06
N GLY A 68 18.02 -22.43 0.45
CA GLY A 68 16.71 -21.84 0.17
C GLY A 68 16.53 -20.46 0.79
N ILE A 69 16.88 -20.29 2.07
CA ILE A 69 16.81 -19.00 2.77
C ILE A 69 17.77 -17.99 2.14
N ALA A 70 19.01 -18.39 1.85
CA ALA A 70 20.01 -17.52 1.21
C ALA A 70 19.52 -17.02 -0.16
N TRP A 71 18.90 -17.91 -0.95
CA TRP A 71 18.31 -17.54 -2.23
C TRP A 71 17.14 -16.56 -2.07
N GLN A 72 16.23 -16.81 -1.14
CA GLN A 72 15.12 -15.89 -0.87
C GLN A 72 15.62 -14.53 -0.37
N ALA A 73 16.63 -14.51 0.50
CA ALA A 73 17.25 -13.29 1.02
C ALA A 73 17.82 -12.43 -0.12
N LEU A 74 18.52 -13.05 -1.08
CA LEU A 74 19.05 -12.36 -2.26
C LEU A 74 17.94 -11.71 -3.08
N TRP A 75 16.85 -12.44 -3.33
CA TRP A 75 15.69 -11.94 -4.06
C TRP A 75 14.89 -10.89 -3.29
N LEU A 76 14.98 -10.85 -1.97
CA LEU A 76 14.27 -9.89 -1.13
C LEU A 76 15.02 -8.58 -0.92
N VAL A 77 16.28 -8.45 -1.37
CA VAL A 77 17.09 -7.23 -1.21
C VAL A 77 16.33 -5.96 -1.61
N PRO A 78 15.71 -5.86 -2.80
CA PRO A 78 15.04 -4.62 -3.17
C PRO A 78 13.71 -4.42 -2.42
N ALA A 79 13.09 -5.49 -1.92
CA ALA A 79 11.95 -5.39 -1.00
C ALA A 79 12.38 -4.81 0.37
N PHE A 80 13.54 -5.21 0.90
CA PHE A 80 14.09 -4.65 2.13
C PHE A 80 14.41 -3.16 2.00
N ILE A 81 14.95 -2.74 0.85
CA ILE A 81 15.21 -1.32 0.56
C ILE A 81 13.91 -0.50 0.54
N LEU A 82 12.82 -1.06 0.03
CA LEU A 82 11.50 -0.40 -0.01
C LEU A 82 10.73 -0.44 1.31
N THR A 83 11.10 -1.34 2.23
CA THR A 83 10.42 -1.52 3.53
C THR A 83 10.31 -0.23 4.35
N PRO A 84 11.36 0.58 4.57
CA PRO A 84 11.23 1.85 5.30
C PRO A 84 10.26 2.82 4.62
N TRP A 85 10.11 2.76 3.30
CA TRP A 85 9.23 3.64 2.54
C TRP A 85 7.77 3.22 2.69
N VAL A 86 7.50 1.92 2.61
CA VAL A 86 6.18 1.32 2.90
C VAL A 86 5.78 1.60 4.34
N MET A 87 6.71 1.44 5.29
CA MET A 87 6.47 1.75 6.71
C MET A 87 6.15 3.23 6.91
N ARG A 88 6.86 4.16 6.25
CA ARG A 88 6.66 5.62 6.44
C ARG A 88 5.39 6.14 5.74
N GLY A 89 4.97 5.53 4.62
CA GLY A 89 3.62 5.64 4.05
C GLY A 89 3.09 7.04 3.72
N ARG A 90 3.96 8.06 3.69
CA ARG A 90 3.59 9.47 3.51
C ARG A 90 3.75 9.99 2.09
N SER A 91 4.48 9.29 1.23
CA SER A 91 4.77 9.74 -0.14
C SER A 91 3.92 8.97 -1.17
N PRO A 92 3.08 9.66 -1.96
CA PRO A 92 2.36 9.05 -3.08
C PRO A 92 3.31 8.40 -4.10
N TYR A 93 4.45 9.03 -4.40
CA TYR A 93 5.47 8.47 -5.30
C TYR A 93 6.04 7.15 -4.76
N ALA A 94 6.32 7.08 -3.45
CA ALA A 94 6.85 5.86 -2.84
C ALA A 94 5.86 4.70 -2.91
N LEU A 95 4.56 4.98 -2.76
CA LEU A 95 3.50 3.96 -2.87
C LEU A 95 3.30 3.48 -4.31
N LEU A 96 3.48 4.37 -5.29
CA LEU A 96 3.41 4.01 -6.71
C LEU A 96 4.58 3.10 -7.10
N VAL A 97 5.81 3.47 -6.72
CA VAL A 97 7.00 2.63 -6.91
C VAL A 97 6.85 1.29 -6.19
N GLY A 98 6.34 1.31 -4.95
CA GLY A 98 6.03 0.09 -4.20
C GLY A 98 5.05 -0.81 -4.94
N SER A 99 4.00 -0.26 -5.54
CA SER A 99 3.03 -1.02 -6.34
C SER A 99 3.64 -1.62 -7.61
N MET A 100 4.47 -0.86 -8.34
CA MET A 100 5.16 -1.39 -9.52
C MET A 100 6.05 -2.57 -9.14
N PHE A 101 6.79 -2.43 -8.05
CA PHE A 101 7.65 -3.48 -7.55
C PHE A 101 6.85 -4.72 -7.11
N THR A 102 5.78 -4.55 -6.33
CA THR A 102 4.95 -5.68 -5.91
C THR A 102 4.25 -6.37 -7.06
N LEU A 103 3.93 -5.66 -8.16
CA LEU A 103 3.42 -6.28 -9.39
C LEU A 103 4.47 -7.17 -10.06
N VAL A 104 5.75 -6.78 -10.08
CA VAL A 104 6.84 -7.63 -10.60
C VAL A 104 6.95 -8.91 -9.77
N TYR A 105 6.92 -8.81 -8.44
CA TYR A 105 6.94 -10.00 -7.56
C TYR A 105 5.70 -10.87 -7.74
N LEU A 106 4.53 -10.25 -7.92
CA LEU A 106 3.29 -10.96 -8.18
C LEU A 106 3.35 -11.70 -9.52
N GLY A 107 3.90 -11.09 -10.56
CA GLY A 107 4.14 -11.73 -11.85
C GLY A 107 5.09 -12.92 -11.74
N ALA A 108 6.24 -12.75 -11.08
CA ALA A 108 7.19 -13.84 -10.85
C ALA A 108 6.58 -14.98 -10.03
N SER A 109 5.84 -14.65 -8.97
CA SER A 109 5.11 -15.63 -8.13
C SER A 109 4.04 -16.36 -8.94
N GLY A 110 3.29 -15.66 -9.80
CA GLY A 110 2.28 -16.25 -10.67
C GLY A 110 2.87 -17.23 -11.69
N VAL A 111 4.02 -16.91 -12.30
CA VAL A 111 4.72 -17.83 -13.21
C VAL A 111 5.17 -19.08 -12.46
N VAL A 112 5.77 -18.93 -11.27
CA VAL A 112 6.20 -20.08 -10.45
C VAL A 112 5.00 -20.94 -10.05
N LEU A 113 3.91 -20.34 -9.57
CA LEU A 113 2.68 -21.05 -9.23
C LEU A 113 2.14 -21.83 -10.44
N PHE A 114 2.08 -21.21 -11.61
CA PHE A 114 1.60 -21.85 -12.84
C PHE A 114 2.49 -23.04 -13.22
N THR A 115 3.82 -22.88 -13.21
CA THR A 115 4.74 -23.99 -13.51
C THR A 115 4.58 -25.16 -12.54
N ARG A 116 4.34 -24.87 -11.25
CA ARG A 116 4.14 -25.88 -10.20
C ARG A 116 2.77 -26.54 -10.27
N ALA A 117 1.76 -25.86 -10.80
CA ALA A 117 0.43 -26.43 -11.00
C ALA A 117 0.42 -27.66 -11.93
N TYR A 118 1.37 -27.75 -12.88
CA TYR A 118 1.46 -28.87 -13.83
C TYR A 118 2.43 -29.97 -13.41
N GLY A 119 3.33 -29.73 -12.45
CA GLY A 119 4.46 -30.63 -12.18
C GLY A 119 4.75 -30.95 -10.71
N SER A 120 4.02 -30.36 -9.76
CA SER A 120 4.28 -30.52 -8.33
C SER A 120 3.08 -31.09 -7.56
N SER A 121 3.33 -31.51 -6.32
CA SER A 121 2.30 -31.97 -5.40
C SER A 121 1.33 -30.83 -5.03
N SER A 122 0.08 -31.19 -4.72
CA SER A 122 -0.96 -30.24 -4.28
C SER A 122 -0.53 -29.38 -3.08
N ALA A 123 0.36 -29.90 -2.24
CA ALA A 123 0.89 -29.19 -1.07
C ALA A 123 1.83 -28.04 -1.48
N GLU A 124 2.71 -28.24 -2.46
CA GLU A 124 3.57 -27.17 -2.97
C GLU A 124 2.78 -26.08 -3.67
N ILE A 125 1.76 -26.47 -4.44
CA ILE A 125 0.85 -25.51 -5.10
C ILE A 125 0.19 -24.61 -4.05
N ALA A 126 -0.27 -25.15 -2.93
CA ALA A 126 -0.85 -24.36 -1.84
C ALA A 126 0.15 -23.35 -1.24
N VAL A 127 1.41 -23.74 -1.04
CA VAL A 127 2.46 -22.86 -0.50
C VAL A 127 2.71 -21.67 -1.43
N TYR A 128 2.80 -21.91 -2.74
CA TYR A 128 2.98 -20.83 -3.73
C TYR A 128 1.72 -20.00 -3.92
N LEU A 129 0.53 -20.60 -3.78
CA LEU A 129 -0.75 -19.88 -3.86
C LEU A 129 -0.88 -18.87 -2.72
N ILE A 130 -0.44 -19.24 -1.52
CA ILE A 130 -0.40 -18.32 -0.37
C ILE A 130 0.50 -17.12 -0.68
N ASP A 131 1.73 -17.33 -1.19
CA ASP A 131 2.63 -16.23 -1.58
C ASP A 131 1.97 -15.28 -2.60
N PHE A 132 1.31 -15.85 -3.61
CA PHE A 132 0.58 -15.10 -4.64
C PHE A 132 -0.55 -14.25 -4.05
N ILE A 133 -1.38 -14.83 -3.18
CA ILE A 133 -2.51 -14.13 -2.52
C ILE A 133 -2.00 -12.99 -1.61
N LEU A 134 -0.89 -13.20 -0.89
CA LEU A 134 -0.28 -12.15 -0.07
C LEU A 134 0.16 -10.96 -0.91
N LEU A 135 0.87 -11.21 -2.03
CA LEU A 135 1.31 -10.17 -2.96
C LEU A 135 0.14 -9.43 -3.62
N LEU A 136 -0.93 -10.16 -3.97
CA LEU A 136 -2.14 -9.55 -4.52
C LEU A 136 -2.80 -8.63 -3.49
N THR A 137 -2.90 -9.09 -2.25
CA THR A 137 -3.48 -8.33 -1.13
C THR A 137 -2.68 -7.05 -0.86
N ILE A 138 -1.34 -7.14 -0.84
CA ILE A 138 -0.45 -5.98 -0.70
C ILE A 138 -0.70 -4.96 -1.82
N ASN A 139 -0.78 -5.41 -3.08
CA ASN A 139 -1.08 -4.54 -4.22
C ASN A 139 -2.45 -3.86 -4.09
N VAL A 140 -3.48 -4.58 -3.66
CA VAL A 140 -4.82 -4.01 -3.43
C VAL A 140 -4.76 -2.91 -2.37
N TRP A 141 -4.08 -3.14 -1.25
CA TRP A 141 -3.90 -2.14 -0.20
C TRP A 141 -3.14 -0.90 -0.70
N LEU A 142 -2.06 -1.10 -1.47
CA LEU A 142 -1.29 -0.02 -2.10
C LEU A 142 -2.18 0.83 -3.03
N PHE A 143 -3.00 0.19 -3.88
CA PHE A 143 -3.87 0.89 -4.81
C PHE A 143 -4.98 1.68 -4.09
N ILE A 144 -5.54 1.12 -3.03
CA ILE A 144 -6.53 1.81 -2.18
C ILE A 144 -5.90 3.03 -1.50
N LEU A 145 -4.66 2.92 -1.03
CA LEU A 145 -3.90 4.04 -0.45
C LEU A 145 -3.63 5.12 -1.49
N LEU A 146 -3.20 4.73 -2.69
CA LEU A 146 -2.93 5.67 -3.79
C LEU A 146 -4.18 6.46 -4.18
N LYS A 147 -5.35 5.80 -4.28
CA LYS A 147 -6.64 6.45 -4.55
C LYS A 147 -7.09 7.43 -3.46
N ARG A 148 -6.56 7.32 -2.24
CA ARG A 148 -6.94 8.16 -1.08
C ARG A 148 -6.02 9.35 -0.86
N LEU A 149 -4.84 9.37 -1.48
CA LEU A 149 -3.90 10.49 -1.36
C LEU A 149 -4.30 11.64 -2.30
N PRO A 150 -4.07 12.90 -1.91
CA PRO A 150 -4.39 14.04 -2.75
C PRO A 150 -3.64 13.95 -4.09
N SER A 151 -4.37 14.13 -5.19
CA SER A 151 -3.81 14.11 -6.54
C SER A 151 -2.70 15.15 -6.66
N MET A 152 -1.56 14.71 -7.20
CA MET A 152 -0.33 15.48 -7.29
C MET A 152 -0.40 16.62 -8.33
N ASN A 153 -1.54 16.76 -9.03
CA ASN A 153 -1.77 17.77 -10.04
C ASN A 153 -2.34 19.10 -9.49
N ASN A 154 -2.38 19.30 -8.18
CA ASN A 154 -2.92 20.54 -7.58
C ASN A 154 -1.85 21.63 -7.39
N VAL A 155 -0.91 21.75 -8.34
CA VAL A 155 -0.15 22.99 -8.50
C VAL A 155 -1.10 23.99 -9.15
N VAL A 156 -2.00 24.54 -8.34
CA VAL A 156 -2.69 25.78 -8.69
C VAL A 156 -1.59 26.80 -8.94
N LYS A 157 -1.32 27.08 -10.21
CA LYS A 157 -0.55 28.25 -10.63
C LYS A 157 -1.19 29.45 -9.93
N GLN A 158 -0.55 29.98 -8.89
CA GLN A 158 -0.91 31.29 -8.39
C GLN A 158 -0.54 32.27 -9.51
N PRO A 159 -1.50 33.02 -10.08
CA PRO A 159 -1.14 34.14 -10.93
C PRO A 159 -0.44 35.17 -10.03
N ARG A 160 0.84 35.44 -10.34
CA ARG A 160 1.48 36.70 -9.94
C ARG A 160 1.06 37.77 -10.93
#